data_AF-A0AAV0WGK3-F1
#
_entry.id   AF-A0AAV0WGK3-F1
#
_cell.length_a   1.000
_cell.length_b   1.000
_cell.length_c   1.000
_cell.angle_alpha   90.00
_cell.angle_beta   90.00
_cell.angle_gamma   90.00
#
_symmetry.space_group_name_H-M   'P 1'
#
loop_
_entity.id
_entity.type
_entity.pdbx_description
1 polymer ?
#
loop_
_entity_poly.entity_id
_entity_poly.type
_entity_poly.pdbx_seq_one_letter_code
_entity_poly.pdbx_strand_id
1 'polypeptide(L)'
;MLWSKELVIELIEMLKAAPALWDIQSKEYRDRNLKFDETSKIASHFKTNVDEVSRKIKSLKTQFSRERKKMEKKVKVELLQFRKIIYGLGII
;
A
#
# COMPACT_ATOMS: atom_id res chain seq x y z
N MET A 1 2.10 -15.20 13.95
CA MET A 1 1.14 -14.38 14.71
C MET A 1 -0.21 -14.42 14.00
N LEU A 2 -1.33 -14.46 14.71
CA LEU A 2 -2.65 -14.29 14.08
C LEU A 2 -2.95 -12.79 13.95
N TRP A 3 -3.07 -12.30 12.72
CA TRP A 3 -3.38 -10.91 12.44
C TRP A 3 -4.89 -10.68 12.43
N SER A 4 -5.45 -10.15 13.52
CA SER A 4 -6.83 -9.68 13.55
C SER A 4 -7.01 -8.41 12.72
N LYS A 5 -8.27 -8.01 12.47
CA LYS A 5 -8.57 -6.81 11.71
C LYS A 5 -8.05 -5.55 12.43
N GLU A 6 -8.18 -5.51 13.74
CA GLU A 6 -7.76 -4.40 14.61
C GLU A 6 -6.24 -4.21 14.53
N LEU A 7 -5.47 -5.31 14.69
CA LEU A 7 -4.01 -5.28 14.57
C LEU A 7 -3.55 -4.85 13.17
N VAL A 8 -4.29 -5.22 12.13
CA VAL A 8 -3.99 -4.79 10.76
C VAL A 8 -4.26 -3.30 10.58
N ILE A 9 -5.34 -2.76 11.15
CA ILE A 9 -5.65 -1.32 11.11
C ILE A 9 -4.54 -0.54 11.82
N GLU A 10 -4.17 -0.97 13.02
CA GLU A 10 -3.08 -0.37 13.79
C GLU A 10 -1.75 -0.41 13.03
N LEU A 11 -1.41 -1.56 12.41
CA LEU A 11 -0.23 -1.69 11.56
C LEU A 11 -0.27 -0.71 10.37
N ILE A 12 -1.44 -0.48 9.77
CA ILE A 12 -1.59 0.48 8.67
C ILE A 12 -1.34 1.92 9.17
N GLU A 13 -1.79 2.26 10.37
CA GLU A 13 -1.53 3.58 10.97
C GLU A 13 -0.04 3.80 11.24
N MET A 14 0.64 2.80 11.83
CA MET A 14 2.09 2.85 12.02
C MET A 14 2.85 2.95 10.70
N LEU A 15 2.41 2.22 9.67
CA LEU A 15 3.01 2.32 8.34
C LEU A 15 2.86 3.73 7.77
N LYS A 16 1.68 4.36 7.86
CA LYS A 16 1.47 5.73 7.38
C LYS A 16 2.44 6.72 8.04
N ALA A 17 2.74 6.54 9.32
CA ALA A 17 3.68 7.37 10.08
C ALA A 17 5.16 7.11 9.74
N ALA A 18 5.49 6.05 8.99
CA ALA A 18 6.86 5.65 8.64
C ALA A 18 7.07 5.66 7.10
N PRO A 19 7.34 6.83 6.48
CA PRO A 19 7.52 6.95 5.02
C PRO A 19 8.63 6.05 4.47
N ALA A 20 9.67 5.79 5.27
CA ALA A 20 10.73 4.83 4.97
C ALA A 20 10.22 3.44 4.50
N LEU A 21 9.06 2.98 4.98
CA LEU A 21 8.55 1.63 4.71
C LEU A 21 7.70 1.52 3.44
N TRP A 22 7.04 2.61 3.02
CA TRP A 22 6.03 2.58 1.96
C TRP A 22 6.19 3.64 0.87
N ASP A 23 6.74 4.81 1.17
CA ASP A 23 6.78 5.94 0.24
C ASP A 23 8.06 5.94 -0.60
N ILE A 24 7.95 5.48 -1.85
CA ILE A 24 9.08 5.43 -2.80
C ILE A 24 9.64 6.82 -3.13
N GLN A 25 8.84 7.89 -2.98
CA GLN A 25 9.25 9.26 -3.26
C GLN A 25 10.01 9.89 -2.08
N SER A 26 9.85 9.36 -0.86
CA SER A 26 10.61 9.81 0.29
C SER A 26 12.10 9.45 0.16
N LYS A 27 12.97 10.37 0.57
CA LYS A 27 14.42 10.14 0.65
C LYS A 27 14.76 8.98 1.60
N GLU A 28 13.97 8.85 2.66
CA GLU A 28 14.08 7.83 3.70
C GLU A 28 13.88 6.41 3.16
N TYR A 29 13.15 6.25 2.05
CA TYR A 29 12.90 4.93 1.47
C TYR A 29 14.17 4.24 0.95
N ARG A 30 15.25 4.97 0.65
CA ARG A 30 16.51 4.35 0.24
C ARG A 30 17.36 3.91 1.43
N ASP A 31 17.07 4.40 2.63
CA ASP A 31 17.80 4.06 3.84
C ASP A 31 17.39 2.68 4.36
N ARG A 32 18.33 1.73 4.31
CA ARG A 32 18.12 0.37 4.78
C ARG A 32 18.10 0.27 6.30
N ASN A 33 18.89 1.10 6.98
CA ASN A 33 18.98 1.09 8.43
C ASN A 33 17.68 1.65 9.00
N LEU A 34 17.22 2.79 8.49
CA LEU A 34 15.95 3.38 8.91
C LEU A 34 14.78 2.43 8.68
N LYS A 35 14.74 1.72 7.54
CA LYS A 35 13.73 0.67 7.30
C LYS A 35 13.76 -0.44 8.34
N PHE A 36 14.94 -0.92 8.69
CA PHE A 36 15.10 -1.96 9.70
C PHE A 36 14.65 -1.44 11.06
N ASP A 37 15.08 -0.24 11.45
CA ASP A 37 14.75 0.37 12.73
C ASP A 37 13.24 0.60 12.87
N GLU A 38 12.58 1.17 11.87
CA GLU A 38 11.13 1.34 11.87
C GLU A 38 10.38 0.01 11.92
N THR A 39 10.84 -1.01 11.18
CA THR A 39 10.23 -2.35 11.24
C THR A 39 10.46 -2.99 12.61
N SER A 40 11.62 -2.76 13.23
CA SER A 40 11.96 -3.26 14.56
C SER A 40 11.12 -2.60 15.66
N LYS A 41 10.87 -1.29 15.55
CA LYS A 41 9.92 -0.56 16.42
C LYS A 41 8.52 -1.16 16.32
N ILE A 42 8.02 -1.40 15.11
CA ILE A 42 6.72 -2.04 14.89
C ILE A 42 6.69 -3.46 15.48
N ALA A 43 7.74 -4.26 15.26
CA ALA A 43 7.84 -5.61 15.82
C ALA A 43 7.81 -5.62 17.35
N SER A 44 8.52 -4.66 17.96
CA SER A 44 8.54 -4.48 19.41
C SER A 44 7.17 -4.08 19.96
N HIS A 45 6.46 -3.18 19.26
CA HIS A 45 5.09 -2.76 19.59
C HIS A 45 4.11 -3.94 19.60
N PHE A 46 4.15 -4.77 18.55
CA PHE A 46 3.31 -5.97 18.44
C PHE A 46 3.84 -7.19 19.22
N LYS A 47 4.96 -7.04 19.95
CA LYS A 47 5.65 -8.12 20.68
C LYS A 47 5.87 -9.36 19.81
N THR A 48 6.33 -9.15 18.58
CA THR A 48 6.54 -10.20 17.59
C THR A 48 7.89 -10.06 16.89
N ASN A 49 8.20 -10.97 15.96
CA ASN A 49 9.45 -10.94 15.21
C ASN A 49 9.36 -9.95 14.03
N VAL A 50 10.44 -9.21 13.80
CA VAL A 50 10.69 -8.36 12.62
C VAL A 50 10.37 -9.08 11.31
N ASP A 51 10.68 -10.36 11.19
CA ASP A 51 10.37 -11.16 10.01
C ASP A 51 8.87 -11.31 9.77
N GLU A 52 8.09 -11.50 10.84
CA GLU A 52 6.64 -11.67 10.77
C GLU A 52 5.97 -10.36 10.33
N VAL A 53 6.41 -9.25 10.91
CA VAL A 53 5.98 -7.90 10.51
C VAL A 53 6.37 -7.63 9.05
N SER A 54 7.62 -7.94 8.66
CA SER A 54 8.11 -7.75 7.30
C SER A 54 7.29 -8.51 6.27
N ARG A 55 6.94 -9.77 6.57
CA ARG A 55 6.04 -10.58 5.71
C ARG A 55 4.66 -9.94 5.60
N LYS A 56 4.10 -9.46 6.72
CA LYS A 56 2.78 -8.82 6.73
C LYS A 56 2.78 -7.52 5.94
N ILE A 57 3.78 -6.67 6.11
CA ILE A 57 3.97 -5.42 5.34
C ILE A 57 4.05 -5.72 3.84
N LYS A 58 4.86 -6.72 3.43
CA LYS A 58 4.96 -7.13 2.02
C LYS A 58 3.61 -7.59 1.46
N SER A 59 2.85 -8.37 2.22
CA SER A 59 1.51 -8.82 1.84
C SER A 59 0.55 -7.64 1.65
N LEU A 60 0.49 -6.71 2.61
CA LEU A 60 -0.36 -5.53 2.55
C LEU A 60 -0.01 -4.63 1.36
N LYS A 61 1.28 -4.37 1.11
CA LYS A 61 1.73 -3.62 -0.07
C LYS A 61 1.30 -4.27 -1.39
N THR A 62 1.38 -5.60 -1.45
CA THR A 62 0.96 -6.37 -2.63
C THR A 62 -0.55 -6.25 -2.85
N GLN A 63 -1.35 -6.42 -1.79
CA GLN A 63 -2.81 -6.28 -1.85
C GLN A 63 -3.21 -4.86 -2.28
N PHE A 64 -2.63 -3.84 -1.65
CA PHE A 64 -2.88 -2.44 -1.99
C PHE A 64 -2.52 -2.13 -3.45
N SER A 65 -1.35 -2.58 -3.93
CA SER A 65 -0.93 -2.38 -5.33
C SER A 65 -1.88 -3.05 -6.32
N ARG A 66 -2.37 -4.26 -6.01
CA ARG A 66 -3.36 -4.98 -6.85
C ARG A 66 -4.69 -4.25 -6.90
N GLU A 67 -5.24 -3.86 -5.75
CA GLU A 67 -6.52 -3.14 -5.70
C GLU A 67 -6.41 -1.77 -6.38
N ARG A 68 -5.30 -1.03 -6.17
CA ARG A 68 -5.05 0.23 -6.86
C ARG A 68 -5.04 0.07 -8.38
N LYS A 69 -4.32 -0.92 -8.92
CA LYS A 69 -4.30 -1.21 -10.36
C LYS A 69 -5.67 -1.61 -10.90
N LYS A 70 -6.46 -2.35 -10.12
CA LYS A 70 -7.83 -2.72 -10.50
C LYS A 70 -8.73 -1.49 -10.59
N MET A 71 -8.62 -0.56 -9.65
CA MET A 71 -9.33 0.71 -9.67
C MET A 71 -8.91 1.59 -10.85
N GLU A 72 -7.61 1.76 -11.09
CA GLU A 72 -7.08 2.48 -12.25
C GLU A 72 -7.59 1.90 -13.58
N LYS A 73 -7.63 0.55 -13.68
CA LYS A 73 -8.16 -0.14 -14.85
C LYS A 73 -9.65 0.11 -15.03
N LYS A 74 -10.44 0.09 -13.95
CA LYS A 74 -11.89 0.37 -13.99
C LYS A 74 -12.16 1.80 -14.47
N VAL A 75 -11.49 2.79 -13.89
CA VAL A 75 -11.59 4.20 -14.30
C VAL A 75 -11.21 4.36 -15.77
N LYS A 76 -10.11 3.73 -16.21
CA LYS A 76 -9.71 3.77 -17.63
C LYS A 76 -10.76 3.16 -18.55
N VAL A 77 -11.40 2.05 -18.15
CA VAL A 77 -12.47 1.41 -18.94
C VAL A 77 -13.69 2.33 -19.04
N GLU A 78 -14.12 2.94 -17.93
CA GLU A 78 -15.23 3.90 -17.91
C GLU A 78 -14.95 5.12 -18.80
N LEU A 79 -13.73 5.68 -18.73
CA LEU A 79 -13.32 6.78 -19.60
C LEU A 79 -13.29 6.38 -21.08
N LEU A 80 -12.85 5.16 -21.41
CA LEU A 80 -12.87 4.64 -22.77
C LEU A 80 -14.29 4.40 -23.29
N GLN A 81 -15.19 3.92 -22.42
CA GLN A 81 -16.61 3.77 -22.75
C GLN A 81 -17.27 5.13 -23.00
N PHE A 82 -17.06 6.09 -22.10
CA PHE A 82 -17.56 7.45 -22.25
C PHE A 82 -17.04 8.12 -23.53
N ARG A 83 -15.73 7.98 -23.80
CA ARG A 83 -15.11 8.48 -25.03
C ARG A 83 -15.76 7.88 -26.28
N LYS A 84 -16.03 6.57 -26.31
CA LYS A 84 -16.72 5.92 -27.44
C LYS A 84 -18.13 6.47 -27.64
N ILE A 85 -18.85 6.79 -26.57
CA ILE A 85 -20.18 7.40 -26.63
C ILE A 85 -20.11 8.80 -27.26
N ILE A 86 -19.17 9.65 -26.82
CA ILE A 86 -19.01 11.01 -27.38
C ILE A 86 -18.69 10.97 -28.88
N TYR A 87 -17.75 10.12 -29.31
CA TYR A 87 -17.42 9.96 -30.74
C TYR A 87 -18.56 9.31 -31.54
N GLY A 88 -19.31 8.38 -30.94
CA GLY A 88 -20.44 7.71 -31.60
C GLY A 88 -21.69 8.59 -31.74
N LEU A 89 -21.84 9.58 -30.86
CA LEU A 89 -22.92 10.58 -30.90
C LEU A 89 -22.56 11.83 -31.72
N GLY A 90 -21.34 11.93 -32.25
CA GLY A 90 -20.90 13.09 -33.02
C GLY A 90 -20.81 14.40 -32.22
N ILE A 91 -20.61 14.32 -30.90
CA ILE A 91 -20.55 15.49 -30.02
C ILE A 91 -19.19 16.21 -30.09
N ILE A 92 -18.17 15.62 -30.72
CA ILE A 92 -16.93 16.28 -31.15
C ILE A 92 -16.47 15.62 -32.46
#